data_AF-A0A935MQI2-F1
#
_entry.id   AF-A0A935MQI2-F1
#
_cell.length_a   1.000
_cell.length_b   1.000
_cell.length_c   1.000
_cell.angle_alpha   90.00
_cell.angle_beta   90.00
_cell.angle_gamma   90.00
#
_symmetry.space_group_name_H-M   'P 1'
#
loop_
_entity.id
_entity.type
_entity.pdbx_description
1 polymer ?
#
loop_
_entity_poly.entity_id
_entity_poly.type
_entity_poly.pdbx_seq_one_letter_code
_entity_poly.pdbx_strand_id
1 'polypeptide(L)'
;MNLVSCLYCLGCCIFISSCISIPNQHTSLPPGNWRGLIYINEYSNVIVTEGRKEVISRDVAYEEKSLFIPFNFEIKEDSLHQLQMVVKNADEQIIFNQIEIGRDPKTGDDTFRINLAPYDACLKGVFQEDKLRGYFVVLDKPNYFMPFEAHYGQVHRFKKLPNPVSINIGGTYQVMFTDTTGDSFAAIGEFEQTGTKVKGTFRTETGDFRFLQGEIDSTKLMLSCFDGSHAFLFNAIMEGDSLTGKFYSGKHYYANWVAHKTTSPRLRSGDSISFAKIPEKEFKFKFMTPDSQWINFNDEAYKDKVKVVQVLGSWCPNCRDESEFINKYINNFPQENLKFVGLAFERKGDPQKVMNRIASYSKSLKLKYPIAYGGIANRDTAANVLGNLNGIFAFPTTLFIDKRNYIYKIHTGFDGPATSQFENYKKEFHETIEFLLNQK
;
A
#
# COMPACT_ATOMS: atom_id res chain seq x y z
N MET A 1 -63.97 72.33 15.41
CA MET A 1 -62.71 72.35 14.63
C MET A 1 -61.73 71.38 15.27
N ASN A 2 -61.21 70.47 14.46
CA ASN A 2 -60.19 69.44 14.66
C ASN A 2 -59.11 69.74 15.73
N LEU A 3 -58.63 68.73 16.48
CA LEU A 3 -57.48 67.91 16.07
C LEU A 3 -57.13 66.80 17.07
N VAL A 4 -56.64 65.71 16.47
CA VAL A 4 -56.14 64.43 16.98
C VAL A 4 -54.92 64.57 17.91
N SER A 5 -54.76 63.65 18.88
CA SER A 5 -53.44 63.14 19.31
C SER A 5 -53.57 61.80 20.04
N CYS A 6 -52.69 60.87 19.64
CA CYS A 6 -52.74 59.43 19.84
C CYS A 6 -51.57 58.98 20.75
N LEU A 7 -51.77 57.84 21.44
CA LEU A 7 -50.78 56.84 21.91
C LEU A 7 -49.64 57.23 22.88
N TYR A 8 -49.57 56.49 24.00
CA TYR A 8 -48.33 55.87 24.49
C TYR A 8 -48.66 54.52 25.16
N CYS A 9 -48.39 53.41 24.48
CA CYS A 9 -48.25 52.08 25.07
C CYS A 9 -46.80 51.64 24.83
N LEU A 10 -45.99 51.59 25.90
CA LEU A 10 -44.62 51.10 25.87
C LEU A 10 -44.64 49.57 25.78
N GLY A 11 -44.27 49.03 24.61
CA GLY A 11 -43.94 47.62 24.42
C GLY A 11 -42.45 47.39 24.65
N CYS A 12 -42.09 46.59 25.64
CA CYS A 12 -40.73 46.20 25.97
C CYS A 12 -40.30 45.03 25.06
N CYS A 13 -39.52 45.30 24.01
CA CYS A 13 -38.89 44.25 23.20
C CYS A 13 -37.54 43.85 23.82
N ILE A 14 -37.50 42.69 24.46
CA ILE A 14 -36.28 42.03 24.92
C ILE A 14 -35.63 41.36 23.70
N PHE A 15 -34.58 41.96 23.16
CA PHE A 15 -33.72 41.32 22.16
C PHE A 15 -32.79 40.32 22.87
N ILE A 16 -33.09 39.03 22.74
CA ILE A 16 -32.17 37.95 23.13
C ILE A 16 -31.11 37.86 22.03
N SER A 17 -29.98 38.55 22.21
CA SER A 17 -28.78 38.34 21.41
C SER A 17 -28.08 37.06 21.90
N SER A 18 -28.58 35.90 21.49
CA SER A 18 -27.82 34.65 21.63
C SER A 18 -26.62 34.73 20.69
N CYS A 19 -25.42 34.93 21.24
CA CYS A 19 -24.18 34.68 20.51
C CYS A 19 -24.19 33.21 20.07
N ILE A 20 -24.51 32.97 18.79
CA ILE A 20 -24.25 31.71 18.14
C ILE A 20 -22.73 31.61 18.06
N SER A 21 -22.11 30.92 19.01
CA SER A 21 -20.73 30.47 18.84
C SER A 21 -20.76 29.38 17.77
N ILE A 22 -20.34 29.73 16.55
CA ILE A 22 -20.03 28.72 15.54
C ILE A 22 -18.91 27.87 16.14
N PRO A 23 -19.11 26.55 16.40
CA PRO A 23 -18.03 25.70 16.85
C PRO A 23 -16.88 25.82 15.85
N ASN A 24 -15.65 26.00 16.35
CA ASN A 24 -14.46 26.27 15.55
C ASN A 24 -14.44 25.40 14.28
N GLN A 25 -14.75 26.00 13.13
CA GLN A 25 -14.46 25.36 11.85
C GLN A 25 -12.94 25.20 11.79
N HIS A 26 -12.48 23.96 11.85
CA HIS A 26 -11.08 23.67 11.63
C HIS A 26 -10.75 24.09 10.19
N THR A 27 -9.84 25.05 10.02
CA THR A 27 -9.35 25.50 8.70
C THR A 27 -8.45 24.47 8.01
N SER A 28 -8.24 23.32 8.66
CA SER A 28 -7.38 22.22 8.25
C SER A 28 -7.92 20.90 8.79
N LEU A 29 -7.33 19.77 8.38
CA LEU A 29 -7.68 18.46 8.91
C LEU A 29 -7.36 18.38 10.42
N PRO A 30 -8.32 18.04 11.30
CA PRO A 30 -8.08 17.93 12.73
C PRO A 30 -6.93 16.96 13.06
N PRO A 31 -5.88 17.43 13.78
CA PRO A 31 -4.82 16.55 14.25
C PRO A 31 -5.36 15.52 15.24
N GLY A 32 -4.85 14.30 15.17
CA GLY A 32 -5.22 13.18 16.04
C GLY A 32 -5.51 11.90 15.27
N ASN A 33 -6.07 10.92 15.97
CA ASN A 33 -6.33 9.59 15.42
C ASN A 33 -7.63 9.55 14.63
N TRP A 34 -7.61 8.83 13.51
CA TRP A 34 -8.73 8.62 12.62
C TRP A 34 -8.86 7.13 12.27
N ARG A 35 -10.11 6.71 12.02
CA ARG A 35 -10.44 5.42 11.41
C ARG A 35 -10.95 5.65 10.00
N GLY A 36 -10.19 5.21 9.01
CA GLY A 36 -10.57 5.22 7.61
C GLY A 36 -11.28 3.93 7.20
N LEU A 37 -12.21 4.05 6.26
CA LEU A 37 -13.02 2.98 5.69
C LEU A 37 -12.99 3.15 4.16
N ILE A 38 -12.46 2.16 3.44
CA ILE A 38 -12.55 2.09 1.97
C ILE A 38 -13.59 1.05 1.61
N TYR A 39 -14.63 1.45 0.89
CA TYR A 39 -15.76 0.59 0.56
C TYR A 39 -15.50 -0.17 -0.73
N ILE A 40 -15.68 -1.50 -0.68
CA ILE A 40 -15.50 -2.39 -1.82
C ILE A 40 -16.70 -2.32 -2.78
N ASN A 41 -17.90 -2.17 -2.23
CA ASN A 41 -19.14 -1.97 -2.99
C ASN A 41 -19.60 -0.51 -2.86
N GLU A 42 -20.20 0.05 -3.90
CA GLU A 42 -20.69 1.44 -3.86
C GLU A 42 -21.84 1.60 -2.87
N TYR A 43 -21.79 2.67 -2.08
CA TYR A 43 -22.99 3.24 -1.48
C TYR A 43 -23.83 3.85 -2.59
N SER A 44 -24.97 3.25 -2.92
CA SER A 44 -26.05 3.98 -3.56
C SER A 44 -26.76 4.85 -2.53
N ASN A 45 -26.07 5.81 -1.92
CA ASN A 45 -26.76 6.92 -1.28
C ASN A 45 -26.82 8.05 -2.31
N VAL A 46 -27.94 8.09 -3.01
CA VAL A 46 -28.39 9.31 -3.70
C VAL A 46 -28.32 10.42 -2.65
N ILE A 47 -27.54 11.47 -2.92
CA ILE A 47 -27.56 12.70 -2.13
C ILE A 47 -28.95 13.29 -2.31
N VAL A 48 -29.87 12.97 -1.40
CA VAL A 48 -31.16 13.64 -1.31
C VAL A 48 -30.89 14.97 -0.65
N THR A 49 -30.87 16.03 -1.44
CA THR A 49 -30.97 17.42 -0.96
C THR A 49 -32.16 17.53 -0.02
N GLU A 50 -31.94 18.05 1.19
CA GLU A 50 -32.93 18.20 2.24
C GLU A 50 -34.23 18.82 1.72
N GLY A 51 -35.30 18.04 1.78
CA GLY A 51 -36.59 18.49 1.25
C GLY A 51 -37.71 17.47 1.44
N ARG A 52 -37.82 16.83 2.62
CA ARG A 52 -39.09 16.32 3.17
C ARG A 52 -38.88 15.77 4.58
N LYS A 53 -39.62 16.35 5.53
CA LYS A 53 -39.82 15.84 6.88
C LYS A 53 -40.68 14.58 6.80
N GLU A 54 -40.17 13.44 7.24
CA GLU A 54 -40.99 12.41 7.87
C GLU A 54 -40.09 11.52 8.73
N VAL A 55 -40.33 11.57 10.04
CA VAL A 55 -39.77 10.61 11.00
C VAL A 55 -40.78 9.47 11.10
N ILE A 56 -40.36 8.28 10.68
CA ILE A 56 -41.01 7.04 11.08
C ILE A 56 -39.90 6.15 11.67
N SER A 57 -39.82 6.13 13.00
CA SER A 57 -39.03 5.13 13.70
C SER A 57 -39.72 3.77 13.57
N ARG A 58 -39.06 2.82 12.92
CA ARG A 58 -39.17 1.40 13.24
C ARG A 58 -37.79 0.79 13.05
N ASP A 59 -37.23 0.30 14.16
CA ASP A 59 -36.10 -0.63 14.15
C ASP A 59 -36.48 -1.84 13.31
N VAL A 60 -36.05 -1.83 12.04
CA VAL A 60 -36.13 -2.96 11.12
C VAL A 60 -34.86 -2.94 10.26
N ALA A 61 -33.91 -3.77 10.66
CA ALA A 61 -32.85 -4.38 9.82
C ALA A 61 -32.31 -3.53 8.65
N TYR A 62 -31.34 -2.65 8.93
CA TYR A 62 -30.51 -2.02 7.90
C TYR A 62 -29.09 -2.61 7.94
N GLU A 63 -28.95 -3.85 7.47
CA GLU A 63 -27.68 -4.51 7.21
C GLU A 63 -27.73 -5.24 5.86
N GLU A 64 -27.88 -4.52 4.75
CA GLU A 64 -27.11 -4.90 3.57
C GLU A 64 -25.66 -4.46 3.86
N LYS A 65 -24.89 -5.33 4.53
CA LYS A 65 -23.54 -5.00 5.04
C LYS A 65 -22.64 -4.52 3.91
N SER A 66 -22.44 -3.21 3.81
CA SER A 66 -21.40 -2.63 2.99
C SER A 66 -20.06 -3.24 3.42
N LEU A 67 -19.37 -3.90 2.49
CA LEU A 67 -18.05 -4.47 2.73
C LEU A 67 -17.00 -3.35 2.65
N PHE A 68 -16.20 -3.19 3.69
CA PHE A 68 -15.19 -2.14 3.78
C PHE A 68 -13.85 -2.67 4.29
N ILE A 69 -12.78 -1.98 3.89
CA ILE A 69 -11.40 -2.17 4.33
C ILE A 69 -11.12 -1.09 5.38
N PRO A 70 -11.12 -1.41 6.68
CA PRO A 70 -10.81 -0.44 7.71
C PRO A 70 -9.30 -0.27 7.86
N PHE A 71 -8.85 0.94 8.18
CA PHE A 71 -7.47 1.21 8.55
C PHE A 71 -7.40 2.38 9.53
N ASN A 72 -6.32 2.44 10.31
CA ASN A 72 -6.11 3.53 11.25
C ASN A 72 -5.01 4.45 10.72
N PHE A 73 -5.22 5.76 10.88
CA PHE A 73 -4.20 6.75 10.58
C PHE A 73 -4.24 7.89 11.60
N GLU A 74 -3.18 8.68 11.62
CA GLU A 74 -3.08 9.87 12.46
C GLU A 74 -2.75 11.06 11.57
N ILE A 75 -3.50 12.16 11.75
CA ILE A 75 -3.12 13.46 11.18
C ILE A 75 -2.27 14.16 12.22
N LYS A 76 -1.07 14.60 11.84
CA LYS A 76 -0.18 15.37 12.70
C LYS A 76 0.61 16.38 11.89
N GLU A 77 1.22 17.34 12.57
CA GLU A 77 2.20 18.24 11.96
C GLU A 77 3.62 17.73 12.20
N ASP A 78 4.52 18.02 11.26
CA ASP A 78 5.96 17.86 11.50
C ASP A 78 6.58 19.09 12.17
N SER A 79 7.90 19.06 12.34
CA SER A 79 8.65 20.17 12.95
C SER A 79 8.59 21.48 12.16
N LEU A 80 8.11 21.45 10.92
CA LEU A 80 7.94 22.62 10.05
C LEU A 80 6.46 23.02 9.92
N HIS A 81 5.58 22.50 10.78
CA HIS A 81 4.14 22.72 10.73
C HIS A 81 3.47 22.25 9.43
N GLN A 82 4.08 21.29 8.73
CA GLN A 82 3.45 20.67 7.55
C GLN A 82 2.60 19.48 7.98
N LEU A 83 1.37 19.41 7.47
CA LEU A 83 0.46 18.30 7.74
C LEU A 83 1.00 16.99 7.15
N GLN A 84 0.86 15.93 7.94
CA GLN A 84 1.22 14.57 7.58
C GLN A 84 0.11 13.61 8.00
N MET A 85 -0.16 12.64 7.12
CA MET A 85 -0.98 11.48 7.43
C MET A 85 -0.07 10.29 7.71
N VAL A 86 -0.14 9.74 8.92
CA VAL A 86 0.59 8.54 9.33
C VAL A 86 -0.36 7.36 9.37
N VAL A 87 -0.33 6.52 8.34
CA VAL A 87 -1.09 5.27 8.32
C VAL A 87 -0.36 4.23 9.16
N LYS A 88 -1.12 3.49 9.98
CA LYS A 88 -0.59 2.47 10.90
C LYS A 88 -1.05 1.09 10.45
N ASN A 89 -0.14 0.15 10.25
CA ASN A 89 -0.43 -1.26 9.97
C ASN A 89 0.44 -2.14 10.87
N ALA A 90 -0.10 -2.56 12.02
CA ALA A 90 0.65 -3.30 13.03
C ALA A 90 1.95 -2.57 13.40
N ASP A 91 3.11 -3.15 13.12
CA ASP A 91 4.42 -2.56 13.44
C ASP A 91 4.87 -1.49 12.41
N GLU A 92 4.17 -1.36 11.29
CA GLU A 92 4.47 -0.40 10.24
C GLU A 92 3.77 0.94 10.44
N GLN A 93 4.52 2.01 10.13
CA GLN A 93 4.00 3.36 9.95
C GLN A 93 4.41 3.91 8.60
N ILE A 94 3.44 4.40 7.83
CA ILE A 94 3.68 5.01 6.51
C ILE A 94 3.26 6.47 6.57
N ILE A 95 4.17 7.35 6.15
CA ILE A 95 3.97 8.80 6.17
C ILE A 95 3.63 9.29 4.78
N PHE A 96 2.50 10.00 4.66
CA PHE A 96 2.12 10.77 3.48
C PHE A 96 2.06 12.25 3.84
N ASN A 97 2.94 13.04 3.22
CA ASN A 97 3.17 14.45 3.57
C ASN A 97 2.81 15.43 2.43
N GLN A 98 2.21 14.92 1.35
CA GLN A 98 1.69 15.73 0.26
C GLN A 98 0.18 15.93 0.45
N ILE A 99 -0.17 16.88 1.32
CA ILE A 99 -1.54 17.18 1.70
C ILE A 99 -1.91 18.59 1.19
N GLU A 100 -2.95 18.65 0.38
CA GLU A 100 -3.53 19.88 -0.15
C GLU A 100 -4.90 20.07 0.48
N ILE A 101 -5.14 21.26 1.03
CA ILE A 101 -6.44 21.71 1.55
C ILE A 101 -6.96 22.82 0.65
N GLY A 102 -8.24 22.80 0.33
CA GLY A 102 -8.87 23.80 -0.52
C GLY A 102 -10.35 23.94 -0.20
N ARG A 103 -11.09 24.60 -1.10
CA ARG A 103 -12.53 24.81 -0.97
C ARG A 103 -13.21 24.66 -2.33
N ASP A 104 -14.32 23.93 -2.39
CA ASP A 104 -15.13 23.86 -3.60
C ASP A 104 -15.91 25.18 -3.77
N PRO A 105 -15.69 25.96 -4.85
CA PRO A 105 -16.36 27.24 -5.03
C PRO A 105 -17.86 27.12 -5.32
N LYS A 106 -18.35 25.94 -5.73
CA LYS A 106 -19.76 25.70 -6.04
C LYS A 106 -20.56 25.31 -4.81
N THR A 107 -20.03 24.40 -3.98
CA THR A 107 -20.74 23.91 -2.79
C THR A 107 -20.36 24.69 -1.53
N GLY A 108 -19.18 25.33 -1.53
CA GLY A 108 -18.62 26.01 -0.38
C GLY A 108 -17.92 25.07 0.61
N ASP A 109 -17.87 23.77 0.32
CA ASP A 109 -17.29 22.74 1.19
C ASP A 109 -15.77 22.81 1.22
N ASP A 110 -15.18 22.53 2.38
CA ASP A 110 -13.75 22.37 2.50
C ASP A 110 -13.31 21.01 1.93
N THR A 111 -12.25 21.03 1.13
CA THR A 111 -11.77 19.87 0.36
C THR A 111 -10.36 19.49 0.78
N PHE A 112 -10.05 18.19 0.66
CA PHE A 112 -8.71 17.69 0.90
C PHE A 112 -8.25 16.81 -0.26
N ARG A 113 -6.93 16.76 -0.46
CA ARG A 113 -6.25 15.78 -1.30
C ARG A 113 -4.95 15.35 -0.61
N ILE A 114 -4.80 14.06 -0.37
CA ILE A 114 -3.60 13.44 0.18
C ILE A 114 -3.00 12.55 -0.91
N ASN A 115 -1.87 12.96 -1.48
CA ASN A 115 -1.15 12.13 -2.46
C ASN A 115 -0.40 11.01 -1.74
N LEU A 116 -0.54 9.79 -2.24
CA LEU A 116 -0.04 8.57 -1.60
C LEU A 116 1.31 8.14 -2.18
N ALA A 117 2.23 9.11 -2.27
CA ALA A 117 3.58 8.88 -2.81
C ALA A 117 4.32 7.77 -2.02
N PRO A 118 5.13 6.92 -2.67
CA PRO A 118 5.53 7.02 -4.07
C PRO A 118 4.47 6.46 -5.04
N TYR A 119 3.33 5.93 -4.60
CA TYR A 119 2.33 5.36 -5.49
C TYR A 119 1.55 6.45 -6.24
N ASP A 120 1.12 6.15 -7.46
CA ASP A 120 0.29 7.05 -8.25
C ASP A 120 -1.18 6.92 -7.81
N ALA A 121 -1.45 7.37 -6.59
CA ALA A 121 -2.76 7.27 -5.94
C ALA A 121 -2.99 8.45 -5.00
N CYS A 122 -4.26 8.72 -4.66
CA CYS A 122 -4.62 9.72 -3.67
C CYS A 122 -5.88 9.36 -2.88
N LEU A 123 -6.00 9.90 -1.67
CA LEU A 123 -7.30 10.11 -1.02
C LEU A 123 -7.73 11.54 -1.34
N LYS A 124 -8.96 11.74 -1.83
CA LYS A 124 -9.48 13.09 -2.08
C LYS A 124 -10.96 13.17 -1.75
N GLY A 125 -11.42 14.33 -1.28
CA GLY A 125 -12.81 14.50 -0.89
C GLY A 125 -13.09 15.81 -0.19
N VAL A 126 -14.19 15.82 0.56
CA VAL A 126 -14.61 16.89 1.44
C VAL A 126 -14.39 16.51 2.91
N PHE A 127 -14.18 17.49 3.77
CA PHE A 127 -14.12 17.28 5.20
C PHE A 127 -15.06 18.23 5.93
N GLN A 128 -15.69 17.71 6.98
CA GLN A 128 -16.57 18.47 7.86
C GLN A 128 -16.39 17.94 9.27
N GLU A 129 -15.97 18.82 10.19
CA GLU A 129 -15.81 18.51 11.62
C GLU A 129 -15.01 17.22 11.87
N ASP A 130 -15.70 16.14 12.24
CA ASP A 130 -15.14 14.85 12.65
C ASP A 130 -15.14 13.80 11.53
N LYS A 131 -15.44 14.19 10.28
CA LYS A 131 -15.61 13.28 9.13
C LYS A 131 -14.88 13.73 7.88
N LEU A 132 -14.23 12.76 7.22
CA LEU A 132 -13.74 12.88 5.85
C LEU A 132 -14.60 12.01 4.94
N ARG A 133 -14.97 12.51 3.76
CA ARG A 133 -15.73 11.75 2.76
C ARG A 133 -15.22 12.01 1.36
N GLY A 134 -15.04 10.95 0.59
CA GLY A 134 -14.58 11.07 -0.79
C GLY A 134 -14.17 9.73 -1.36
N TYR A 135 -12.98 9.69 -1.95
CA TYR A 135 -12.52 8.54 -2.72
C TYR A 135 -11.03 8.26 -2.51
N PHE A 136 -10.71 6.97 -2.41
CA PHE A 136 -9.39 6.46 -2.77
C PHE A 136 -9.33 6.29 -4.28
N VAL A 137 -8.37 6.94 -4.94
CA VAL A 137 -8.21 6.95 -6.40
C VAL A 137 -6.83 6.42 -6.77
N VAL A 138 -6.79 5.45 -7.67
CA VAL A 138 -5.55 4.93 -8.26
C VAL A 138 -5.41 5.55 -9.65
N LEU A 139 -4.45 6.45 -9.80
CA LEU A 139 -4.31 7.36 -10.94
C LEU A 139 -3.69 6.67 -12.16
N ASP A 140 -2.90 5.61 -11.94
CA ASP A 140 -2.30 4.81 -13.02
C ASP A 140 -3.25 3.73 -13.57
N LYS A 141 -4.48 3.63 -13.03
CA LYS A 141 -5.54 2.74 -13.52
C LYS A 141 -6.73 3.56 -14.04
N PRO A 142 -7.23 3.29 -15.26
CA PRO A 142 -8.39 4.01 -15.78
C PRO A 142 -9.64 3.72 -14.92
N ASN A 143 -10.32 4.79 -14.48
CA ASN A 143 -11.58 4.72 -13.74
C ASN A 143 -11.52 3.88 -12.45
N TYR A 144 -10.36 3.78 -11.82
CA TYR A 144 -10.20 3.05 -10.57
C TYR A 144 -10.30 4.00 -9.37
N PHE A 145 -11.46 4.00 -8.73
CA PHE A 145 -11.70 4.67 -7.46
C PHE A 145 -12.61 3.84 -6.56
N MET A 146 -12.49 4.04 -5.26
CA MET A 146 -13.28 3.37 -4.22
C MET A 146 -13.78 4.42 -3.22
N PRO A 147 -15.05 4.39 -2.79
CA PRO A 147 -15.56 5.32 -1.79
C PRO A 147 -14.73 5.23 -0.50
N PHE A 148 -14.47 6.38 0.11
CA PHE A 148 -13.67 6.52 1.32
C PHE A 148 -14.42 7.39 2.33
N GLU A 149 -14.46 6.93 3.57
CA GLU A 149 -14.89 7.70 4.73
C GLU A 149 -13.85 7.60 5.84
N ALA A 150 -13.69 8.63 6.66
CA ALA A 150 -12.94 8.53 7.90
C ALA A 150 -13.61 9.26 9.05
N HIS A 151 -13.43 8.72 10.25
CA HIS A 151 -14.01 9.26 11.49
C HIS A 151 -12.93 9.60 12.51
N TYR A 152 -12.97 10.81 13.02
CA TYR A 152 -12.06 11.31 14.05
C TYR A 152 -12.28 10.62 15.39
N GLY A 153 -11.21 10.43 16.16
CA GLY A 153 -11.21 9.86 17.51
C GLY A 153 -11.48 8.36 17.59
N GLN A 154 -11.77 7.69 16.47
CA GLN A 154 -12.00 6.25 16.44
C GLN A 154 -10.66 5.48 16.33
N VAL A 155 -10.27 4.82 17.43
CA VAL A 155 -8.99 4.08 17.50
C VAL A 155 -9.13 2.57 17.24
N HIS A 156 -10.35 2.04 17.20
CA HIS A 156 -10.59 0.63 16.86
C HIS A 156 -10.44 0.42 15.34
N ARG A 157 -10.07 -0.80 14.93
CA ARG A 157 -9.96 -1.14 13.50
C ARG A 157 -11.25 -1.77 12.99
N PHE A 158 -11.67 -2.88 13.57
CA PHE A 158 -12.90 -3.58 13.20
C PHE A 158 -14.00 -3.31 14.21
N LYS A 159 -13.99 -3.97 15.38
CA LYS A 159 -15.00 -3.77 16.43
C LYS A 159 -14.47 -2.87 17.53
N LYS A 160 -15.34 -1.97 18.03
CA LYS A 160 -15.04 -1.13 19.19
C LYS A 160 -14.83 -1.97 20.46
N LEU A 161 -15.61 -3.04 20.60
CA LEU A 161 -15.57 -3.98 21.72
C LEU A 161 -15.65 -5.41 21.14
N PRO A 162 -14.52 -6.05 20.83
CA PRO A 162 -14.50 -7.45 20.43
C PRO A 162 -14.90 -8.36 21.61
N ASN A 163 -15.50 -9.53 21.34
CA ASN A 163 -15.81 -10.48 22.40
C ASN A 163 -14.51 -11.05 22.99
N PRO A 164 -14.54 -11.52 24.25
CA PRO A 164 -13.42 -12.27 24.82
C PRO A 164 -13.07 -13.49 23.95
N VAL A 165 -11.78 -13.77 23.82
CA VAL A 165 -11.27 -14.84 22.96
C VAL A 165 -10.60 -15.90 23.81
N SER A 166 -10.99 -17.16 23.62
CA SER A 166 -10.37 -18.34 24.25
C SER A 166 -9.43 -19.10 23.32
N ILE A 167 -9.41 -18.78 22.02
CA ILE A 167 -8.59 -19.44 21.01
C ILE A 167 -7.33 -18.63 20.70
N ASN A 168 -6.24 -19.33 20.34
CA ASN A 168 -5.00 -18.71 19.90
C ASN A 168 -4.67 -19.15 18.47
N ILE A 169 -4.70 -18.21 17.53
CA ILE A 169 -4.41 -18.43 16.12
C ILE A 169 -2.95 -18.13 15.76
N GLY A 170 -2.13 -17.74 16.73
CA GLY A 170 -0.72 -17.46 16.52
C GLY A 170 0.03 -18.70 16.02
N GLY A 171 0.97 -18.48 15.12
CA GLY A 171 1.82 -19.50 14.53
C GLY A 171 1.89 -19.41 13.01
N THR A 172 2.41 -20.49 12.43
CA THR A 172 2.69 -20.59 11.00
C THR A 172 1.73 -21.55 10.32
N TYR A 173 1.30 -21.20 9.12
CA TYR A 173 0.29 -21.94 8.36
C TYR A 173 0.74 -22.16 6.93
N GLN A 174 0.48 -23.36 6.38
CA GLN A 174 0.50 -23.58 4.94
C GLN A 174 -0.83 -23.10 4.38
N VAL A 175 -0.79 -22.21 3.39
CA VAL A 175 -1.98 -21.54 2.84
C VAL A 175 -2.10 -21.82 1.35
N MET A 176 -3.33 -22.03 0.90
CA MET A 176 -3.69 -22.05 -0.52
C MET A 176 -4.75 -20.98 -0.77
N PHE A 177 -4.46 -20.08 -1.70
CA PHE A 177 -5.44 -19.15 -2.25
C PHE A 177 -6.00 -19.73 -3.56
N THR A 178 -7.29 -19.51 -3.79
CA THR A 178 -7.99 -19.85 -5.04
C THR A 178 -8.88 -18.68 -5.43
N ASP A 179 -8.63 -18.09 -6.58
CA ASP A 179 -9.40 -16.94 -7.07
C ASP A 179 -10.71 -17.35 -7.76
N THR A 180 -11.40 -16.38 -8.34
CA THR A 180 -12.67 -16.62 -9.04
C THR A 180 -12.54 -17.36 -10.37
N THR A 181 -11.35 -17.41 -10.99
CA THR A 181 -11.10 -18.19 -12.22
C THR A 181 -10.75 -19.64 -11.91
N GLY A 182 -10.44 -19.94 -10.64
CA GLY A 182 -9.96 -21.24 -10.17
C GLY A 182 -8.43 -21.32 -10.11
N ASP A 183 -7.73 -20.26 -10.49
CA ASP A 183 -6.28 -20.20 -10.38
C ASP A 183 -5.89 -20.19 -8.90
N SER A 184 -4.88 -20.99 -8.56
CA SER A 184 -4.46 -21.18 -7.18
C SER A 184 -2.97 -20.95 -7.00
N PHE A 185 -2.60 -20.40 -5.85
CA PHE A 185 -1.20 -20.23 -5.46
C PHE A 185 -0.99 -20.51 -3.97
N ALA A 186 0.19 -21.03 -3.65
CA ALA A 186 0.61 -21.32 -2.30
C ALA A 186 1.14 -20.08 -1.59
N ALA A 187 0.92 -20.02 -0.28
CA ALA A 187 1.46 -19.01 0.61
C ALA A 187 1.76 -19.61 1.99
N ILE A 188 2.44 -18.84 2.83
CA ILE A 188 2.70 -19.13 4.23
C ILE A 188 2.09 -18.00 5.04
N GLY A 189 1.12 -18.34 5.91
CA GLY A 189 0.54 -17.41 6.86
C GLY A 189 1.39 -17.36 8.12
N GLU A 190 1.77 -16.18 8.55
CA GLU A 190 2.54 -15.96 9.78
C GLU A 190 1.74 -15.00 10.65
N PHE A 191 1.23 -15.49 11.79
CA PHE A 191 0.36 -14.72 12.67
C PHE A 191 0.88 -14.66 14.10
N GLU A 192 0.76 -13.48 14.70
CA GLU A 192 0.97 -13.24 16.12
C GLU A 192 -0.32 -12.71 16.75
N GLN A 193 -0.67 -13.22 17.93
CA GLN A 193 -1.88 -12.82 18.65
C GLN A 193 -1.52 -12.35 20.06
N THR A 194 -2.11 -11.23 20.47
CA THR A 194 -2.08 -10.74 21.86
C THR A 194 -3.49 -10.35 22.28
N GLY A 195 -4.12 -11.18 23.11
CA GLY A 195 -5.54 -11.04 23.44
C GLY A 195 -6.40 -11.19 22.19
N THR A 196 -7.21 -10.17 21.88
CA THR A 196 -8.02 -10.12 20.66
C THR A 196 -7.28 -9.54 19.45
N LYS A 197 -6.12 -8.92 19.65
CA LYS A 197 -5.36 -8.27 18.56
C LYS A 197 -4.54 -9.31 17.81
N VAL A 198 -4.56 -9.22 16.48
CA VAL A 198 -3.79 -10.08 15.59
C VAL A 198 -2.97 -9.20 14.64
N LYS A 199 -1.72 -9.56 14.44
CA LYS A 199 -0.89 -9.07 13.34
C LYS A 199 -0.29 -10.23 12.56
N GLY A 200 0.13 -9.99 11.33
CA GLY A 200 0.78 -11.01 10.55
C GLY A 200 0.94 -10.64 9.08
N THR A 201 1.25 -11.65 8.27
CA THR A 201 1.34 -11.51 6.81
C THR A 201 1.07 -12.84 6.12
N PHE A 202 0.98 -12.81 4.79
CA PHE A 202 1.08 -13.98 3.93
C PHE A 202 2.29 -13.83 3.03
N ARG A 203 3.22 -14.76 3.13
CA ARG A 203 4.39 -14.87 2.25
C ARG A 203 4.09 -15.78 1.09
N THR A 204 4.40 -15.37 -0.14
CA THR A 204 4.21 -16.12 -1.38
C THR A 204 5.55 -16.37 -2.04
N GLU A 205 5.58 -17.10 -3.16
CA GLU A 205 6.79 -17.28 -3.96
C GLU A 205 7.29 -15.99 -4.65
N THR A 206 6.49 -14.92 -4.62
CA THR A 206 6.76 -13.66 -5.33
C THR A 206 6.91 -12.45 -4.41
N GLY A 207 6.75 -12.65 -3.10
CA GLY A 207 6.94 -11.64 -2.06
C GLY A 207 5.94 -11.85 -0.93
N ASP A 208 5.39 -10.78 -0.36
CA ASP A 208 4.44 -10.90 0.75
C ASP A 208 3.27 -9.90 0.68
N PHE A 209 2.29 -10.08 1.57
CA PHE A 209 1.10 -9.25 1.70
C PHE A 209 1.27 -8.10 2.70
N ARG A 210 2.52 -7.73 2.99
CA ARG A 210 2.93 -6.64 3.88
C ARG A 210 2.38 -6.81 5.29
N PHE A 211 2.39 -5.75 6.09
CA PHE A 211 1.93 -5.77 7.47
C PHE A 211 0.40 -5.80 7.54
N LEU A 212 -0.18 -6.91 7.99
CA LEU A 212 -1.60 -7.03 8.26
C LEU A 212 -1.89 -6.76 9.73
N GLN A 213 -2.96 -6.01 9.99
CA GLN A 213 -3.45 -5.75 11.34
C GLN A 213 -4.92 -6.06 11.45
N GLY A 214 -5.32 -6.63 12.57
CA GLY A 214 -6.73 -6.77 12.89
C GLY A 214 -6.97 -7.45 14.22
N GLU A 215 -8.02 -8.27 14.24
CA GLU A 215 -8.51 -8.87 15.48
C GLU A 215 -9.18 -10.23 15.22
N ILE A 216 -9.21 -11.02 16.29
CA ILE A 216 -9.99 -12.26 16.38
C ILE A 216 -11.17 -11.98 17.31
N ASP A 217 -12.36 -12.36 16.87
CA ASP A 217 -13.62 -12.22 17.61
C ASP A 217 -14.34 -13.56 17.66
N SER A 218 -14.33 -14.19 18.83
CA SER A 218 -14.66 -15.62 19.00
C SER A 218 -13.81 -16.49 18.06
N THR A 219 -14.35 -16.94 16.93
CA THR A 219 -13.63 -17.74 15.91
C THR A 219 -13.36 -16.97 14.62
N LYS A 220 -13.78 -15.70 14.53
CA LYS A 220 -13.71 -14.89 13.29
C LYS A 220 -12.46 -14.02 13.28
N LEU A 221 -11.52 -14.35 12.42
CA LEU A 221 -10.35 -13.53 12.13
C LEU A 221 -10.71 -12.46 11.11
N MET A 222 -10.39 -11.20 11.39
CA MET A 222 -10.48 -10.09 10.46
C MET A 222 -9.12 -9.39 10.41
N LEU A 223 -8.54 -9.24 9.23
CA LEU A 223 -7.29 -8.52 9.00
C LEU A 223 -7.44 -7.53 7.87
N SER A 224 -6.76 -6.40 7.96
CA SER A 224 -6.69 -5.43 6.86
C SER A 224 -5.32 -4.78 6.76
N CYS A 225 -5.05 -4.23 5.58
CA CYS A 225 -3.91 -3.37 5.31
C CYS A 225 -4.35 -2.26 4.34
N PHE A 226 -3.96 -1.03 4.64
CA PHE A 226 -3.96 0.05 3.68
C PHE A 226 -2.58 0.71 3.72
N ASP A 227 -1.87 0.74 2.59
CA ASP A 227 -0.50 1.27 2.51
C ASP A 227 -0.31 2.31 1.40
N GLY A 228 -1.42 2.74 0.80
CA GLY A 228 -1.47 3.62 -0.36
C GLY A 228 -1.46 2.92 -1.72
N SER A 229 -0.94 1.69 -1.81
CA SER A 229 -1.05 0.83 -2.99
C SER A 229 -2.06 -0.29 -2.79
N HIS A 230 -1.97 -0.98 -1.67
CA HIS A 230 -2.85 -2.03 -1.25
C HIS A 230 -4.02 -1.48 -0.43
N ALA A 231 -5.18 -2.09 -0.67
CA ALA A 231 -6.36 -1.97 0.15
C ALA A 231 -6.88 -3.40 0.35
N PHE A 232 -6.38 -4.06 1.38
CA PHE A 232 -6.59 -5.50 1.64
C PHE A 232 -7.58 -5.73 2.77
N LEU A 233 -8.46 -6.71 2.58
CA LEU A 233 -9.35 -7.24 3.60
C LEU A 233 -9.30 -8.77 3.59
N PHE A 234 -9.03 -9.36 4.74
CA PHE A 234 -9.14 -10.79 4.98
C PHE A 234 -10.18 -11.05 6.06
N ASN A 235 -11.06 -12.00 5.79
CA ASN A 235 -11.99 -12.54 6.78
C ASN A 235 -11.84 -14.05 6.80
N ALA A 236 -11.71 -14.66 7.96
CA ALA A 236 -11.65 -16.11 8.10
C ALA A 236 -12.38 -16.60 9.35
N ILE A 237 -12.75 -17.88 9.32
CA ILE A 237 -13.28 -18.61 10.46
C ILE A 237 -12.26 -19.67 10.84
N MET A 238 -11.95 -19.74 12.13
CA MET A 238 -11.10 -20.77 12.72
C MET A 238 -11.96 -21.99 13.10
N GLU A 239 -11.59 -23.15 12.58
CA GLU A 239 -12.20 -24.45 12.88
C GLU A 239 -11.08 -25.46 13.18
N GLY A 240 -10.91 -25.81 14.46
CA GLY A 240 -9.75 -26.58 14.91
C GLY A 240 -8.45 -25.83 14.62
N ASP A 241 -7.55 -26.45 13.86
CA ASP A 241 -6.26 -25.89 13.42
C ASP A 241 -6.30 -25.27 12.01
N SER A 242 -7.50 -25.10 11.44
CA SER A 242 -7.68 -24.60 10.07
C SER A 242 -8.38 -23.25 10.06
N LEU A 243 -7.91 -22.35 9.18
CA LEU A 243 -8.60 -21.11 8.85
C LEU A 243 -9.16 -21.23 7.44
N THR A 244 -10.45 -20.96 7.29
CA THR A 244 -11.09 -20.84 5.98
C THR A 244 -11.61 -19.43 5.81
N GLY A 245 -11.22 -18.75 4.73
CA GLY A 245 -11.47 -17.34 4.58
C GLY A 245 -11.59 -16.82 3.16
N LYS A 246 -11.79 -15.51 3.10
CA LYS A 246 -11.91 -14.69 1.91
C LYS A 246 -10.87 -13.58 1.97
N PHE A 247 -10.32 -13.24 0.82
CA PHE A 247 -9.38 -12.16 0.61
C PHE A 247 -9.93 -11.24 -0.47
N TYR A 248 -9.90 -9.94 -0.20
CA TYR A 248 -10.23 -8.88 -1.13
C TYR A 248 -9.02 -7.96 -1.30
N SER A 249 -8.67 -7.67 -2.56
CA SER A 249 -7.72 -6.63 -2.93
C SER A 249 -8.43 -5.55 -3.71
N GLY A 250 -8.77 -4.47 -3.01
CA GLY A 250 -9.68 -3.43 -3.49
C GLY A 250 -10.97 -4.01 -4.05
N LYS A 251 -11.48 -3.43 -5.14
CA LYS A 251 -12.72 -3.85 -5.81
C LYS A 251 -12.54 -4.83 -6.99
N HIS A 252 -11.32 -5.31 -7.24
CA HIS A 252 -10.97 -5.98 -8.50
C HIS A 252 -10.46 -7.41 -8.37
N TYR A 253 -10.00 -7.82 -7.19
CA TYR A 253 -9.49 -9.15 -6.97
C TYR A 253 -10.08 -9.75 -5.70
N TYR A 254 -10.46 -11.02 -5.82
CA TYR A 254 -11.08 -11.80 -4.78
C TYR A 254 -10.53 -13.23 -4.82
N ALA A 255 -10.22 -13.78 -3.65
CA ALA A 255 -9.86 -15.18 -3.51
C ALA A 255 -10.43 -15.78 -2.23
N ASN A 256 -10.80 -17.05 -2.30
CA ASN A 256 -10.95 -17.88 -1.10
C ASN A 256 -9.57 -18.37 -0.67
N TRP A 257 -9.40 -18.65 0.61
CA TRP A 257 -8.17 -19.26 1.10
C TRP A 257 -8.44 -20.25 2.22
N VAL A 258 -7.62 -21.29 2.25
CA VAL A 258 -7.59 -22.28 3.33
C VAL A 258 -6.18 -22.34 3.86
N ALA A 259 -6.05 -22.35 5.19
CA ALA A 259 -4.78 -22.41 5.87
C ALA A 259 -4.79 -23.52 6.93
N HIS A 260 -3.73 -24.31 6.97
CA HIS A 260 -3.53 -25.37 7.96
C HIS A 260 -2.27 -25.09 8.76
N LYS A 261 -2.37 -25.13 10.09
CA LYS A 261 -1.24 -24.89 10.99
C LYS A 261 -0.13 -25.91 10.74
N THR A 262 1.12 -25.46 10.71
CA THR A 262 2.28 -26.33 10.44
C THR A 262 3.55 -25.74 11.04
N THR A 263 4.50 -26.62 11.37
CA THR A 263 5.87 -26.25 11.77
C THR A 263 6.87 -26.38 10.63
N SER A 264 6.43 -26.84 9.45
CA SER A 264 7.29 -27.07 8.29
C SER A 264 6.62 -26.58 7.00
N PRO A 265 6.29 -25.28 6.90
CA PRO A 265 5.70 -24.71 5.71
C PRO A 265 6.69 -24.75 4.54
N ARG A 266 6.18 -24.78 3.30
CA ARG A 266 7.05 -24.84 2.10
C ARG A 266 6.55 -23.90 1.01
N LEU A 267 7.53 -23.22 0.41
CA LEU A 267 7.43 -22.48 -0.84
C LEU A 267 8.67 -22.84 -1.68
N ARG A 268 8.60 -22.71 -3.00
CA ARG A 268 9.82 -22.79 -3.81
C ARG A 268 10.77 -21.67 -3.41
N SER A 269 12.07 -21.95 -3.45
CA SER A 269 13.08 -20.92 -3.26
C SER A 269 13.01 -19.92 -4.41
N GLY A 270 13.05 -18.62 -4.08
CA GLY A 270 13.15 -17.54 -5.07
C GLY A 270 14.34 -17.70 -6.03
N ASP A 271 15.40 -18.38 -5.58
CA ASP A 271 16.60 -18.65 -6.37
C ASP A 271 16.40 -19.71 -7.46
N SER A 272 15.31 -20.48 -7.37
CA SER A 272 15.01 -21.59 -8.29
C SER A 272 13.97 -21.26 -9.36
N ILE A 273 13.26 -20.13 -9.22
CA ILE A 273 12.13 -19.78 -10.08
C ILE A 273 12.63 -19.25 -11.43
N SER A 274 13.56 -18.30 -11.39
CA SER A 274 14.24 -17.77 -12.55
C SER A 274 15.71 -18.18 -12.57
N PHE A 275 16.23 -18.55 -13.75
CA PHE A 275 17.63 -18.92 -13.94
C PHE A 275 18.12 -18.55 -15.34
N ALA A 276 19.45 -18.39 -15.46
CA ALA A 276 20.10 -18.19 -16.75
C ALA A 276 20.10 -19.49 -17.56
N LYS A 277 19.67 -19.43 -18.83
CA LYS A 277 19.67 -20.55 -19.77
C LYS A 277 21.09 -21.00 -20.11
N ILE A 278 22.01 -20.05 -20.26
CA ILE A 278 23.44 -20.29 -20.53
C ILE A 278 24.23 -19.50 -19.47
N PRO A 279 24.78 -20.15 -18.43
CA PRO A 279 25.42 -19.45 -17.31
C PRO A 279 26.59 -18.53 -17.71
N GLU A 280 27.44 -18.97 -18.65
CA GLU A 280 28.63 -18.23 -19.09
C GLU A 280 28.39 -17.31 -20.30
N LYS A 281 27.13 -17.05 -20.63
CA LYS A 281 26.81 -16.09 -21.68
C LYS A 281 26.80 -14.69 -21.08
N GLU A 282 27.60 -13.81 -21.68
CA GLU A 282 27.67 -12.40 -21.32
C GLU A 282 26.28 -11.75 -21.33
N PHE A 283 25.94 -11.11 -20.22
CA PHE A 283 24.70 -10.38 -20.02
C PHE A 283 24.84 -8.96 -20.58
N LYS A 284 24.10 -8.70 -21.66
CA LYS A 284 24.10 -7.39 -22.31
C LYS A 284 23.05 -6.50 -21.66
N PHE A 285 23.49 -5.34 -21.17
CA PHE A 285 22.61 -4.34 -20.58
C PHE A 285 22.86 -2.99 -21.24
N LYS A 286 21.86 -2.47 -21.94
CA LYS A 286 21.88 -1.11 -22.52
C LYS A 286 20.47 -0.51 -22.49
N PHE A 287 20.21 0.36 -21.53
CA PHE A 287 18.88 0.95 -21.33
C PHE A 287 18.94 2.43 -20.99
N MET A 288 17.88 3.16 -21.35
CA MET A 288 17.78 4.60 -21.14
C MET A 288 17.06 4.91 -19.83
N THR A 289 17.55 5.92 -19.13
CA THR A 289 17.00 6.46 -17.88
C THR A 289 16.11 7.68 -18.15
N PRO A 290 15.27 8.11 -17.18
CA PRO A 290 14.36 9.24 -17.36
C PRO A 290 15.02 10.58 -17.72
N ASP A 291 16.28 10.79 -17.36
CA ASP A 291 17.09 11.97 -17.72
C ASP A 291 17.82 11.79 -19.08
N SER A 292 17.37 10.82 -19.88
CA SER A 292 17.90 10.48 -21.21
C SER A 292 19.35 9.98 -21.22
N GLN A 293 19.89 9.53 -20.08
CA GLN A 293 21.20 8.89 -20.04
C GLN A 293 21.10 7.40 -20.36
N TRP A 294 22.07 6.87 -21.10
CA TRP A 294 22.19 5.44 -21.36
C TRP A 294 23.07 4.79 -20.30
N ILE A 295 22.56 3.73 -19.68
CA ILE A 295 23.35 2.81 -18.87
C ILE A 295 23.79 1.68 -19.78
N ASN A 296 25.09 1.49 -19.92
CA ASN A 296 25.67 0.38 -20.67
C ASN A 296 26.75 -0.32 -19.85
N PHE A 297 26.63 -1.64 -19.65
CA PHE A 297 27.57 -2.39 -18.81
C PHE A 297 28.97 -2.53 -19.41
N ASN A 298 29.14 -2.19 -20.69
CA ASN A 298 30.44 -2.15 -21.34
C ASN A 298 31.17 -0.81 -21.16
N ASP A 299 30.51 0.20 -20.56
CA ASP A 299 31.14 1.47 -20.27
C ASP A 299 32.06 1.35 -19.04
N GLU A 300 33.13 2.14 -18.98
CA GLU A 300 34.15 2.15 -17.90
C GLU A 300 33.54 2.30 -16.48
N ALA A 301 32.36 2.94 -16.38
CA ALA A 301 31.64 3.06 -15.11
C ALA A 301 31.22 1.71 -14.50
N TYR A 302 30.99 0.68 -15.33
CA TYR A 302 30.44 -0.63 -14.97
C TYR A 302 31.37 -1.81 -15.29
N LYS A 303 32.32 -1.61 -16.20
CA LYS A 303 33.30 -2.63 -16.60
C LYS A 303 34.10 -3.14 -15.40
N ASP A 304 34.34 -4.46 -15.37
CA ASP A 304 35.11 -5.17 -14.32
C ASP A 304 34.57 -5.00 -12.88
N LYS A 305 33.30 -4.60 -12.73
CA LYS A 305 32.61 -4.44 -11.45
C LYS A 305 31.52 -5.48 -11.28
N VAL A 306 31.18 -5.79 -10.04
CA VAL A 306 29.98 -6.55 -9.69
C VAL A 306 28.75 -5.67 -9.91
N LYS A 307 27.68 -6.23 -10.48
CA LYS A 307 26.41 -5.50 -10.65
C LYS A 307 25.28 -6.25 -9.97
N VAL A 308 24.37 -5.50 -9.38
CA VAL A 308 23.08 -5.98 -8.91
C VAL A 308 22.00 -5.25 -9.70
N VAL A 309 21.23 -6.01 -10.47
CA VAL A 309 20.13 -5.47 -11.28
C VAL A 309 18.81 -5.80 -10.61
N GLN A 310 18.09 -4.77 -10.19
CA GLN A 310 16.74 -4.90 -9.68
C GLN A 310 15.76 -4.79 -10.85
N VAL A 311 15.09 -5.89 -11.20
CA VAL A 311 13.98 -5.89 -12.16
C VAL A 311 12.71 -5.54 -11.38
N LEU A 312 12.13 -4.38 -11.65
CA LEU A 312 11.05 -3.81 -10.83
C LEU A 312 9.91 -3.20 -11.65
N GLY A 313 8.86 -2.75 -10.96
CA GLY A 313 7.90 -1.79 -11.49
C GLY A 313 7.58 -0.74 -10.44
N SER A 314 7.44 0.53 -10.82
CA SER A 314 7.15 1.63 -9.90
C SER A 314 5.80 1.49 -9.17
N TRP A 315 4.93 0.62 -9.68
CA TRP A 315 3.60 0.30 -9.15
C TRP A 315 3.61 -0.89 -8.18
N CYS A 316 4.75 -1.56 -8.00
CA CYS A 316 4.90 -2.79 -7.22
C CYS A 316 5.37 -2.49 -5.77
N PRO A 317 4.59 -2.82 -4.74
CA PRO A 317 4.96 -2.54 -3.34
C PRO A 317 6.18 -3.31 -2.84
N ASN A 318 6.31 -4.60 -3.15
CA ASN A 318 7.50 -5.38 -2.78
C ASN A 318 8.78 -4.81 -3.42
N CYS A 319 8.65 -4.24 -4.62
CA CYS A 319 9.74 -3.56 -5.30
C CYS A 319 10.15 -2.25 -4.59
N ARG A 320 9.18 -1.54 -3.98
CA ARG A 320 9.47 -0.40 -3.12
C ARG A 320 10.27 -0.84 -1.90
N ASP A 321 9.84 -1.88 -1.20
CA ASP A 321 10.52 -2.33 0.01
C ASP A 321 11.95 -2.83 -0.31
N GLU A 322 12.13 -3.53 -1.43
CA GLU A 322 13.46 -3.91 -1.90
C GLU A 322 14.31 -2.69 -2.30
N SER A 323 13.73 -1.68 -2.94
CA SER A 323 14.46 -0.44 -3.29
C SER A 323 14.92 0.31 -2.04
N GLU A 324 14.07 0.38 -1.00
CA GLU A 324 14.43 0.96 0.30
C GLU A 324 15.52 0.13 0.99
N PHE A 325 15.46 -1.20 0.91
CA PHE A 325 16.52 -2.10 1.39
C PHE A 325 17.85 -1.86 0.67
N ILE A 326 17.86 -1.85 -0.67
CA ILE A 326 19.06 -1.59 -1.47
C ILE A 326 19.64 -0.20 -1.14
N ASN A 327 18.80 0.82 -0.99
CA ASN A 327 19.27 2.16 -0.63
C ASN A 327 19.95 2.20 0.74
N LYS A 328 19.43 1.44 1.72
CA LYS A 328 20.08 1.25 3.03
C LYS A 328 21.38 0.46 2.89
N TYR A 329 21.40 -0.60 2.09
CA TYR A 329 22.59 -1.42 1.85
C TYR A 329 23.75 -0.58 1.26
N ILE A 330 23.48 0.22 0.23
CA ILE A 330 24.47 1.14 -0.39
C ILE A 330 25.10 2.07 0.64
N ASN A 331 24.32 2.55 1.62
CA ASN A 331 24.83 3.45 2.65
C ASN A 331 25.70 2.76 3.69
N ASN A 332 25.33 1.53 4.05
CA ASN A 332 26.02 0.78 5.08
C ASN A 332 27.29 0.09 4.54
N PHE A 333 27.32 -0.23 3.24
CA PHE A 333 28.41 -0.95 2.58
C PHE A 333 28.83 -0.27 1.26
N PRO A 334 29.42 0.94 1.32
CA PRO A 334 29.90 1.62 0.11
C PRO A 334 31.06 0.84 -0.50
N GLN A 335 30.92 0.43 -1.77
CA GLN A 335 31.91 -0.34 -2.51
C GLN A 335 32.07 0.23 -3.92
N GLU A 336 33.28 0.65 -4.31
CA GLU A 336 33.51 1.27 -5.63
C GLU A 336 33.33 0.30 -6.80
N ASN A 337 33.66 -0.97 -6.55
CA ASN A 337 33.58 -2.10 -7.47
C ASN A 337 32.22 -2.82 -7.46
N LEU A 338 31.21 -2.22 -6.82
CA LEU A 338 29.82 -2.70 -6.81
C LEU A 338 28.90 -1.63 -7.41
N LYS A 339 27.99 -2.04 -8.30
CA LYS A 339 26.99 -1.15 -8.92
C LYS A 339 25.60 -1.72 -8.79
N PHE A 340 24.67 -0.86 -8.38
CA PHE A 340 23.24 -1.17 -8.38
C PHE A 340 22.58 -0.45 -9.55
N VAL A 341 21.65 -1.12 -10.23
CA VAL A 341 20.85 -0.54 -11.32
C VAL A 341 19.44 -1.09 -11.26
N GLY A 342 18.43 -0.24 -11.36
CA GLY A 342 17.05 -0.68 -11.56
C GLY A 342 16.71 -0.79 -13.04
N LEU A 343 15.91 -1.79 -13.41
CA LEU A 343 15.29 -1.92 -14.72
C LEU A 343 13.77 -2.01 -14.55
N ALA A 344 13.09 -0.89 -14.79
CA ALA A 344 11.67 -0.73 -14.57
C ALA A 344 10.84 -1.23 -15.75
N PHE A 345 9.93 -2.17 -15.47
CA PHE A 345 8.87 -2.59 -16.35
C PHE A 345 7.55 -1.98 -15.85
N GLU A 346 6.97 -1.12 -16.66
CA GLU A 346 5.85 -0.27 -16.26
C GLU A 346 4.55 -0.73 -16.92
N ARG A 347 3.41 -0.37 -16.32
CA ARG A 347 2.10 -0.61 -16.95
C ARG A 347 2.05 0.14 -18.29
N LYS A 348 1.32 -0.43 -19.25
CA LYS A 348 1.18 0.17 -20.60
C LYS A 348 0.69 1.62 -20.47
N GLY A 349 1.38 2.54 -21.10
CA GLY A 349 1.07 3.97 -21.06
C GLY A 349 1.88 4.76 -22.07
N ASP A 350 1.61 6.07 -22.11
CA ASP A 350 2.40 7.02 -22.88
C ASP A 350 3.88 7.00 -22.42
N PRO A 351 4.87 6.91 -23.33
CA PRO A 351 6.28 6.81 -22.96
C PRO A 351 6.77 7.94 -22.06
N GLN A 352 6.34 9.18 -22.30
CA GLN A 352 6.76 10.32 -21.47
C GLN A 352 6.19 10.21 -20.06
N LYS A 353 4.92 9.81 -19.92
CA LYS A 353 4.32 9.55 -18.60
C LYS A 353 5.04 8.44 -17.85
N VAL A 354 5.42 7.37 -18.54
CA VAL A 354 6.19 6.25 -17.97
C VAL A 354 7.56 6.73 -17.45
N MET A 355 8.29 7.52 -18.23
CA MET A 355 9.58 8.09 -17.78
C MET A 355 9.41 9.03 -16.59
N ASN A 356 8.41 9.91 -16.62
CA ASN A 356 8.10 10.81 -15.50
C ASN A 356 7.73 10.05 -14.23
N ARG A 357 7.04 8.90 -14.37
CA ARG A 357 6.67 8.02 -13.27
C ARG A 357 7.90 7.40 -12.62
N ILE A 358 8.83 6.86 -13.40
CA ILE A 358 10.11 6.31 -12.91
C ILE A 358 10.94 7.40 -12.21
N ALA A 359 11.00 8.60 -12.77
CA ALA A 359 11.70 9.73 -12.15
C ALA A 359 11.07 10.13 -10.81
N SER A 360 9.74 10.20 -10.75
CA SER A 360 9.00 10.54 -9.53
C SER A 360 9.16 9.48 -8.45
N TYR A 361 9.15 8.21 -8.81
CA TYR A 361 9.43 7.08 -7.92
C TYR A 361 10.84 7.18 -7.32
N SER A 362 11.85 7.37 -8.17
CA SER A 362 13.25 7.50 -7.77
C SER A 362 13.47 8.69 -6.83
N LYS A 363 12.86 9.84 -7.14
CA LYS A 363 12.91 11.06 -6.31
C LYS A 363 12.22 10.86 -4.96
N SER A 364 11.04 10.24 -4.95
CA SER A 364 10.25 10.03 -3.73
C SER A 364 10.98 9.13 -2.73
N LEU A 365 11.63 8.07 -3.23
CA LEU A 365 12.42 7.14 -2.40
C LEU A 365 13.87 7.60 -2.17
N LYS A 366 14.28 8.72 -2.78
CA LYS A 366 15.65 9.26 -2.71
C LYS A 366 16.69 8.18 -3.06
N LEU A 367 16.46 7.46 -4.15
CA LEU A 367 17.31 6.34 -4.56
C LEU A 367 18.71 6.82 -4.91
N LYS A 368 19.71 6.04 -4.50
CA LYS A 368 21.15 6.30 -4.74
C LYS A 368 21.71 5.54 -5.94
N TYR A 369 20.84 4.93 -6.73
CA TYR A 369 21.19 4.18 -7.92
C TYR A 369 20.20 4.53 -9.05
N PRO A 370 20.63 4.48 -10.32
CA PRO A 370 19.77 4.86 -11.42
C PRO A 370 18.76 3.76 -11.73
N ILE A 371 17.60 4.17 -12.24
CA ILE A 371 16.57 3.26 -12.78
C ILE A 371 16.40 3.57 -14.26
N ALA A 372 16.59 2.56 -15.10
CA ALA A 372 16.33 2.62 -16.54
C ALA A 372 14.97 2.00 -16.89
N TYR A 373 14.44 2.35 -18.06
CA TYR A 373 13.19 1.79 -18.56
C TYR A 373 13.46 0.51 -19.39
N GLY A 374 12.86 -0.60 -18.95
CA GLY A 374 12.98 -1.92 -19.59
C GLY A 374 11.83 -2.29 -20.51
N GLY A 375 10.67 -1.63 -20.39
CA GLY A 375 9.52 -1.88 -21.24
C GLY A 375 8.22 -2.07 -20.48
N ILE A 376 7.25 -2.74 -21.10
CA ILE A 376 5.93 -3.00 -20.52
C ILE A 376 6.01 -4.18 -19.54
N ALA A 377 5.33 -4.04 -18.40
CA ALA A 377 5.13 -5.08 -17.40
C ALA A 377 4.25 -6.22 -17.94
N ASN A 378 4.86 -7.16 -18.66
CA ASN A 378 4.30 -8.48 -18.93
C ASN A 378 5.44 -9.51 -18.98
N ARG A 379 5.09 -10.79 -18.74
CA ARG A 379 6.06 -11.90 -18.60
C ARG A 379 6.99 -12.03 -19.81
N ASP A 380 6.43 -11.93 -21.01
CA ASP A 380 7.18 -12.12 -22.25
C ASP A 380 8.17 -10.98 -22.51
N THR A 381 7.78 -9.74 -22.23
CA THR A 381 8.61 -8.56 -22.50
C THR A 381 9.87 -8.56 -21.64
N ALA A 382 9.74 -8.81 -20.34
CA ALA A 382 10.90 -8.78 -19.44
C ALA A 382 11.92 -9.89 -19.76
N ALA A 383 11.44 -11.10 -20.06
CA ALA A 383 12.31 -12.21 -20.45
C ALA A 383 13.01 -11.95 -21.79
N ASN A 384 12.29 -11.41 -22.78
CA ASN A 384 12.84 -11.12 -24.11
C ASN A 384 13.86 -9.97 -24.08
N VAL A 385 13.59 -8.92 -23.30
CA VAL A 385 14.45 -7.75 -23.18
C VAL A 385 15.79 -8.10 -22.53
N LEU A 386 15.76 -8.88 -21.46
CA LEU A 386 16.97 -9.28 -20.75
C LEU A 386 17.75 -10.37 -21.48
N GLY A 387 17.04 -11.24 -22.21
CA GLY A 387 17.64 -12.37 -22.92
C GLY A 387 18.31 -13.37 -21.98
N ASN A 388 18.64 -14.57 -22.48
CA ASN A 388 19.35 -15.60 -21.70
C ASN A 388 18.67 -16.07 -20.39
N LEU A 389 17.41 -15.72 -20.13
CA LEU A 389 16.65 -16.16 -18.96
C LEU A 389 15.56 -17.19 -19.34
N ASN A 390 15.23 -18.10 -18.43
CA ASN A 390 14.03 -18.93 -18.54
C ASN A 390 12.73 -18.10 -18.52
N GLY A 391 12.72 -17.02 -17.73
CA GLY A 391 11.64 -16.05 -17.66
C GLY A 391 11.81 -15.10 -16.47
N ILE A 392 10.97 -14.07 -16.42
CA ILE A 392 10.75 -13.23 -15.23
C ILE A 392 9.31 -13.45 -14.79
N PHE A 393 9.14 -14.03 -13.60
CA PHE A 393 7.84 -14.48 -13.11
C PHE A 393 7.26 -13.60 -12.00
N ALA A 394 8.08 -12.72 -11.41
CA ALA A 394 7.68 -11.79 -10.37
C ALA A 394 8.40 -10.46 -10.49
N PHE A 395 7.77 -9.42 -9.94
CA PHE A 395 8.43 -8.18 -9.58
C PHE A 395 8.38 -8.06 -8.05
N PRO A 396 9.52 -7.81 -7.38
CA PRO A 396 10.84 -7.67 -8.00
C PRO A 396 11.46 -9.02 -8.42
N THR A 397 12.50 -8.95 -9.24
CA THR A 397 13.47 -10.03 -9.45
C THR A 397 14.87 -9.41 -9.46
N THR A 398 15.79 -9.92 -8.66
CA THR A 398 17.15 -9.37 -8.54
C THR A 398 18.17 -10.28 -9.22
N LEU A 399 18.99 -9.70 -10.10
CA LEU A 399 20.09 -10.39 -10.79
C LEU A 399 21.41 -9.98 -10.15
N PHE A 400 22.22 -10.97 -9.76
CA PHE A 400 23.60 -10.77 -9.32
C PHE A 400 24.55 -11.13 -10.46
N ILE A 401 25.35 -10.17 -10.88
CA ILE A 401 26.19 -10.26 -12.07
C ILE A 401 27.65 -10.06 -11.67
N ASP A 402 28.51 -10.97 -12.12
CA ASP A 402 29.95 -10.94 -11.81
C ASP A 402 30.72 -9.86 -12.61
N LYS A 403 32.02 -9.77 -12.35
CA LYS A 403 32.91 -8.80 -13.02
C LYS A 403 33.02 -9.02 -14.54
N ARG A 404 32.75 -10.25 -15.02
CA ARG A 404 32.80 -10.67 -16.42
C ARG A 404 31.44 -10.52 -17.14
N ASN A 405 30.45 -9.89 -16.50
CA ASN A 405 29.08 -9.78 -17.00
C ASN A 405 28.33 -11.12 -17.08
N TYR A 406 28.67 -12.13 -16.28
CA TYR A 406 27.89 -13.36 -16.19
C TYR A 406 26.88 -13.30 -15.05
N ILE A 407 25.66 -13.79 -15.29
CA ILE A 407 24.66 -13.89 -14.23
C ILE A 407 25.06 -15.05 -13.32
N TYR A 408 25.42 -14.70 -12.08
CA TYR A 408 25.78 -15.68 -11.05
C TYR A 408 24.55 -16.23 -10.34
N LYS A 409 23.63 -15.34 -9.95
CA LYS A 409 22.43 -15.68 -9.17
C LYS A 409 21.26 -14.83 -9.63
N ILE A 410 20.07 -15.41 -9.62
CA ILE A 410 18.80 -14.71 -9.80
C ILE A 410 17.94 -15.02 -8.59
N HIS A 411 17.35 -13.99 -7.98
CA HIS A 411 16.42 -14.14 -6.87
C HIS A 411 15.07 -13.56 -7.28
N THR A 412 14.05 -14.41 -7.37
CA THR A 412 12.68 -14.01 -7.71
C THR A 412 11.88 -13.67 -6.45
N GLY A 413 11.18 -12.53 -6.47
CA GLY A 413 10.40 -12.05 -5.33
C GLY A 413 11.25 -11.30 -4.31
N PHE A 414 10.62 -10.92 -3.21
CA PHE A 414 11.29 -10.26 -2.09
C PHE A 414 10.53 -10.58 -0.80
N ASP A 415 11.18 -11.28 0.12
CA ASP A 415 10.66 -11.50 1.47
C ASP A 415 10.82 -10.21 2.27
N GLY A 416 9.77 -9.40 2.34
CA GLY A 416 9.82 -8.07 2.93
C GLY A 416 9.82 -8.06 4.46
N PRO A 417 9.95 -6.86 5.06
CA PRO A 417 10.08 -6.68 6.51
C PRO A 417 8.92 -7.22 7.36
N ALA A 418 7.77 -7.52 6.74
CA ALA A 418 6.63 -8.13 7.40
C ALA A 418 6.79 -9.64 7.63
N THR A 419 7.80 -10.26 7.01
CA THR A 419 8.01 -11.71 7.03
C THR A 419 9.10 -12.14 8.01
N SER A 420 9.00 -13.36 8.51
CA SER A 420 10.06 -14.01 9.30
C SER A 420 11.38 -14.23 8.53
N GLN A 421 11.35 -14.17 7.20
CA GLN A 421 12.49 -14.48 6.32
C GLN A 421 13.35 -13.27 5.97
N PHE A 422 12.92 -12.05 6.28
CA PHE A 422 13.64 -10.83 5.87
C PHE A 422 15.09 -10.79 6.38
N GLU A 423 15.34 -11.18 7.63
CA GLU A 423 16.70 -11.23 8.17
C GLU A 423 17.59 -12.23 7.41
N ASN A 424 17.05 -13.38 7.04
CA ASN A 424 17.76 -14.37 6.24
C ASN A 424 18.04 -13.84 4.83
N TYR A 425 17.06 -13.20 4.19
CA TYR A 425 17.24 -12.54 2.89
C TYR A 425 18.39 -11.52 2.93
N LYS A 426 18.43 -10.65 3.95
CA LYS A 426 19.52 -9.65 4.10
C LYS A 426 20.90 -10.30 4.20
N LYS A 427 20.99 -11.39 4.96
CA LYS A 427 22.23 -12.15 5.13
C LYS A 427 22.67 -12.77 3.81
N GLU A 428 21.80 -13.51 3.13
CA GLU A 428 22.11 -14.16 1.84
C GLU A 428 22.48 -13.15 0.75
N PHE A 429 21.80 -11.99 0.73
CA PHE A 429 22.10 -10.90 -0.18
C PHE A 429 23.53 -10.38 0.03
N HIS A 430 23.91 -10.12 1.28
CA HIS A 430 25.26 -9.67 1.63
C HIS A 430 26.32 -10.72 1.29
N GLU A 431 26.10 -11.98 1.67
CA GLU A 431 27.01 -13.09 1.38
C GLU A 431 27.23 -13.30 -0.12
N THR A 432 26.17 -13.15 -0.92
CA THR A 432 26.26 -13.23 -2.39
C THR A 432 27.15 -12.12 -2.96
N ILE A 433 26.99 -10.90 -2.46
CA ILE A 433 27.80 -9.75 -2.89
C ILE A 433 29.27 -9.94 -2.49
N GLU A 434 29.54 -10.28 -1.23
CA GLU A 434 30.90 -10.52 -0.75
C GLU A 434 31.60 -11.63 -1.54
N PHE A 435 30.88 -12.71 -1.85
CA PHE A 435 31.41 -13.77 -2.71
C PHE A 435 31.84 -13.22 -4.08
N LEU A 436 30.99 -12.44 -4.75
CA LEU A 436 31.26 -11.88 -6.07
C LEU A 436 32.40 -10.85 -6.07
N LEU A 437 32.50 -10.04 -5.01
CA LEU A 437 33.57 -9.04 -4.88
C LEU A 437 34.95 -9.71 -4.71
N ASN A 438 34.99 -10.84 -4.02
CA ASN A 438 36.21 -11.62 -3.74
C ASN A 438 36.61 -12.59 -4.87
N GLN A 439 35.80 -12.74 -5.92
CA GLN A 439 36.21 -13.46 -7.13
C GLN A 439 37.37 -12.74 -7.81
N LYS A 440 38.38 -13.52 -8.20
CA LYS A 440 39.58 -13.05 -8.89
C LYS A 440 39.32 -12.72 -10.34
#